data_AF-A0A2S6GJU5-F1
#
_entry.id   AF-A0A2S6GJU5-F1
#
_cell.length_a   1.000
_cell.length_b   1.000
_cell.length_c   1.000
_cell.angle_alpha   90.00
_cell.angle_beta   90.00
_cell.angle_gamma   90.00
#
_symmetry.space_group_name_H-M   'P 1'
#
loop_
_entity.id
_entity.type
_entity.pdbx_description
1 polymer ?
#
loop_
_entity_poly.entity_id
_entity_poly.type
_entity_poly.pdbx_seq_one_letter_code
_entity_poly.pdbx_strand_id
1 'polypeptide(L)'
;MSAYDDDEYDGHLAALFADDEEADAEADLVDPGRRAVAFAPFPPGRRYGKKFADTWWGNAWVEAMEDTALDHERLRKGRAHAFAGLVGVITVSPGRVSAPVHDGDHTRPYATVVRIAELTDAGWDRFLDKVATRAGHIAALLDKDMPRDLVGAASDAGVRLLPDYGDLDPECDCLGWDSPCEHAAALAYQVSWLLDRDPFVLLLVRGRGEAELTAELHRRNTRGTTGDPVAVPGVAAAEAWAAEVADLPADSEPASMLDLLPVLEDVEAKSPVDNAALVALAAAAAERARALLAGDDLNLSQWPDAVRLAAHTDLVERTAARTGRPTDFTRAVHAWEIAGAAGLAALEQTWAPPRETTTRTRAEFEEAWRDSGFGEPPALKVWRNRWTVESKGIQLRLTQDGRWYPFRADPAGGWALAGTPTDDLALSLVELLRDE
;
A
#
# COMPACT_ATOMS: atom_id res chain seq x y z
N MET A 1 -47.13 75.78 -57.77
CA MET A 1 -45.98 76.18 -58.62
C MET A 1 -44.85 75.26 -58.19
N SER A 2 -44.62 74.16 -58.93
CA SER A 2 -43.60 74.09 -60.00
C SER A 2 -42.21 74.23 -59.37
N ALA A 3 -41.20 73.38 -59.54
CA ALA A 3 -40.90 72.22 -60.37
C ALA A 3 -39.38 72.03 -60.16
N TYR A 4 -38.86 70.80 -60.16
CA TYR A 4 -37.60 70.37 -60.81
C TYR A 4 -36.30 71.18 -60.55
N ASP A 5 -35.12 70.60 -60.46
CA ASP A 5 -34.58 69.25 -60.32
C ASP A 5 -33.05 69.45 -60.17
N ASP A 6 -32.37 68.33 -59.94
CA ASP A 6 -31.01 68.05 -60.40
C ASP A 6 -29.79 68.58 -59.63
N ASP A 7 -29.18 67.59 -58.97
CA ASP A 7 -27.83 67.10 -59.27
C ASP A 7 -26.65 68.03 -59.00
N GLU A 8 -25.74 67.62 -58.12
CA GLU A 8 -24.72 66.60 -58.46
C GLU A 8 -23.72 66.48 -57.30
N TYR A 9 -23.19 65.27 -57.11
CA TYR A 9 -21.97 64.92 -56.37
C TYR A 9 -22.00 65.03 -54.83
N ASP A 10 -22.30 63.96 -54.08
CA ASP A 10 -21.55 62.71 -53.89
C ASP A 10 -20.38 62.85 -52.89
N GLY A 11 -20.45 62.03 -51.84
CA GLY A 11 -19.40 61.82 -50.83
C GLY A 11 -19.24 62.88 -49.73
N HIS A 12 -19.98 62.78 -48.61
CA HIS A 12 -19.33 62.64 -47.29
C HIS A 12 -20.21 62.54 -46.01
N LEU A 13 -21.54 62.46 -46.04
CA LEU A 13 -22.32 62.61 -44.78
C LEU A 13 -23.43 61.58 -44.54
N ALA A 14 -23.24 60.33 -45.00
CA ALA A 14 -24.11 59.19 -44.69
C ALA A 14 -23.34 57.96 -44.16
N ALA A 15 -22.27 58.19 -43.37
CA ALA A 15 -21.46 57.13 -42.76
C ALA A 15 -21.31 57.33 -41.24
N LEU A 16 -22.42 57.63 -40.54
CA LEU A 16 -22.39 57.77 -39.08
C LEU A 16 -23.44 56.92 -38.33
N PHE A 17 -24.26 56.11 -39.03
CA PHE A 17 -25.26 55.23 -38.40
C PHE A 17 -25.52 53.94 -39.21
N ALA A 18 -24.47 53.22 -39.56
CA ALA A 18 -24.57 51.83 -40.01
C ALA A 18 -23.35 51.05 -39.52
N ASP A 19 -23.63 49.86 -38.98
CA ASP A 19 -22.71 48.84 -38.47
C ASP A 19 -22.15 49.05 -37.04
N ASP A 20 -23.03 49.00 -36.04
CA ASP A 20 -22.68 48.58 -34.67
C ASP A 20 -23.08 47.10 -34.48
N GLU A 21 -22.51 46.21 -35.29
CA GLU A 21 -22.60 44.75 -35.18
C GLU A 21 -21.25 44.15 -34.70
N GLU A 22 -20.55 44.86 -33.80
CA GLU A 22 -19.27 44.43 -33.18
C GLU A 22 -19.31 44.46 -31.64
N ALA A 23 -20.47 44.21 -31.04
CA ALA A 23 -20.63 44.13 -29.57
C ALA A 23 -21.01 42.75 -29.02
N ASP A 24 -21.05 41.70 -29.86
CA ASP A 24 -21.43 40.34 -29.47
C ASP A 24 -20.30 39.29 -29.67
N ALA A 25 -19.05 39.71 -29.86
CA ALA A 25 -17.91 38.81 -30.10
C ALA A 25 -17.10 38.40 -28.85
N GLU A 26 -17.51 38.80 -27.64
CA GLU A 26 -16.82 38.45 -26.38
C GLU A 26 -17.63 37.53 -25.45
N ALA A 27 -18.73 36.97 -25.94
CA ALA A 27 -19.56 35.99 -25.21
C ALA A 27 -19.25 34.53 -25.57
N ASP A 28 -18.19 34.26 -26.34
CA ASP A 28 -17.91 32.97 -26.98
C ASP A 28 -16.72 32.21 -26.35
N LEU A 29 -16.67 32.11 -25.01
CA LEU A 29 -15.65 31.29 -24.30
C LEU A 29 -16.20 30.46 -23.13
N VAL A 30 -17.49 30.11 -23.13
CA VAL A 30 -17.98 29.02 -22.28
C VAL A 30 -18.30 27.83 -23.18
N ASP A 31 -17.28 27.08 -23.56
CA ASP A 31 -17.45 25.73 -24.10
C ASP A 31 -18.04 24.83 -22.99
N PRO A 32 -19.32 24.43 -23.09
CA PRO A 32 -19.97 23.60 -22.08
C PRO A 32 -19.45 22.15 -22.06
N GLY A 33 -18.51 21.80 -22.96
CA GLY A 33 -17.82 20.51 -23.01
C GLY A 33 -16.57 20.40 -22.12
N ARG A 34 -16.06 21.50 -21.55
CA ARG A 34 -14.89 21.46 -20.66
C ARG A 34 -15.25 20.85 -19.31
N ARG A 35 -14.74 19.63 -19.06
CA ARG A 35 -14.88 18.89 -17.80
C ARG A 35 -14.23 19.66 -16.66
N ALA A 36 -15.00 20.52 -15.99
CA ALA A 36 -14.56 21.25 -14.82
C ALA A 36 -14.81 20.45 -13.53
N VAL A 37 -13.84 20.44 -12.62
CA VAL A 37 -13.95 19.85 -11.28
C VAL A 37 -13.76 20.96 -10.25
N ALA A 38 -14.69 21.04 -9.29
CA ALA A 38 -14.64 22.00 -8.20
C ALA A 38 -14.12 21.35 -6.92
N PHE A 39 -13.18 22.00 -6.27
CA PHE A 39 -12.56 21.60 -5.01
C PHE A 39 -12.97 22.56 -3.90
N ALA A 40 -13.29 22.00 -2.74
CA ALA A 40 -13.68 22.80 -1.59
C ALA A 40 -12.53 23.75 -1.16
N PRO A 41 -12.85 24.95 -0.64
CA PRO A 41 -11.84 25.87 -0.12
C PRO A 41 -11.02 25.22 1.00
N PHE A 42 -9.73 25.54 1.06
CA PHE A 42 -8.90 25.11 2.19
C PHE A 42 -9.20 25.96 3.43
N PRO A 43 -9.37 25.33 4.62
CA PRO A 43 -9.56 26.08 5.86
C PRO A 43 -8.28 26.85 6.24
N PRO A 44 -8.40 27.92 7.04
CA PRO A 44 -7.23 28.62 7.57
C PRO A 44 -6.37 27.69 8.43
N GLY A 45 -5.05 27.72 8.25
CA GLY A 45 -4.13 26.84 8.98
C GLY A 45 -2.67 27.02 8.56
N ARG A 46 -1.72 26.68 9.46
CA ARG A 46 -0.28 26.73 9.14
C ARG A 46 0.26 25.34 8.77
N ARG A 47 0.72 25.26 7.51
CA ARG A 47 1.68 24.29 6.89
C ARG A 47 1.42 22.78 7.02
N TYR A 48 1.60 22.10 5.89
CA TYR A 48 1.63 20.64 5.78
C TYR A 48 3.06 20.03 5.64
N GLY A 49 4.16 20.82 5.59
CA GLY A 49 5.52 20.24 5.50
C GLY A 49 6.73 21.18 5.62
N LYS A 50 7.94 20.67 5.27
CA LYS A 50 9.23 21.39 5.30
C LYS A 50 9.41 22.40 4.15
N LYS A 51 8.87 22.09 2.96
CA LYS A 51 8.73 23.00 1.80
C LYS A 51 7.30 23.58 1.77
N PHE A 52 6.95 24.38 0.75
CA PHE A 52 5.58 24.91 0.62
C PHE A 52 4.56 23.83 0.25
N ALA A 53 4.94 22.96 -0.70
CA ALA A 53 4.23 21.74 -1.05
C ALA A 53 4.98 20.50 -0.50
N ASP A 54 4.26 19.42 -0.24
CA ASP A 54 4.80 18.19 0.33
C ASP A 54 5.43 17.27 -0.73
N THR A 55 4.87 17.30 -1.93
CA THR A 55 5.29 16.45 -3.04
C THR A 55 6.27 17.18 -3.94
N TRP A 56 7.07 16.42 -4.68
CA TRP A 56 8.06 17.04 -5.55
C TRP A 56 7.43 17.72 -6.78
N TRP A 57 6.29 17.23 -7.26
CA TRP A 57 5.53 17.84 -8.35
C TRP A 57 4.75 19.07 -7.90
N GLY A 58 4.21 19.07 -6.68
CA GLY A 58 3.65 20.27 -6.07
C GLY A 58 4.70 21.37 -5.91
N ASN A 59 5.93 21.01 -5.54
CA ASN A 59 7.03 21.98 -5.49
C ASN A 59 7.46 22.48 -6.87
N ALA A 60 7.47 21.63 -7.91
CA ALA A 60 7.75 22.07 -9.29
C ALA A 60 6.72 23.09 -9.78
N TRP A 61 5.44 22.93 -9.42
CA TRP A 61 4.39 23.92 -9.69
C TRP A 61 4.67 25.26 -8.99
N VAL A 62 5.07 25.23 -7.72
CA VAL A 62 5.42 26.44 -6.96
C VAL A 62 6.63 27.12 -7.58
N GLU A 63 7.67 26.36 -7.90
CA GLU A 63 8.91 26.85 -8.52
C GLU A 63 8.61 27.55 -9.86
N ALA A 64 7.81 26.93 -10.75
CA ALA A 64 7.42 27.52 -12.02
C ALA A 64 6.68 28.87 -11.88
N MET A 65 5.87 29.04 -10.82
CA MET A 65 5.21 30.31 -10.52
C MET A 65 6.17 31.32 -9.90
N GLU A 66 6.93 30.93 -8.88
CA GLU A 66 7.84 31.83 -8.16
C GLU A 66 8.95 32.38 -9.05
N ASP A 67 9.44 31.59 -10.01
CA ASP A 67 10.51 32.00 -10.92
C ASP A 67 10.07 33.12 -11.88
N THR A 68 8.77 33.23 -12.17
CA THR A 68 8.20 34.34 -12.99
C THR A 68 7.99 35.63 -12.22
N ALA A 69 8.02 35.57 -10.88
CA ALA A 69 7.66 36.71 -10.03
C ALA A 69 8.82 37.71 -9.91
N LEU A 70 8.54 38.97 -10.26
CA LEU A 70 9.50 40.06 -10.11
C LEU A 70 9.51 40.68 -8.70
N ASP A 71 8.43 40.51 -7.92
CA ASP A 71 8.28 41.06 -6.58
C ASP A 71 8.07 39.95 -5.53
N HIS A 72 9.12 39.68 -4.74
CA HIS A 72 9.08 38.70 -3.65
C HIS A 72 8.17 39.12 -2.48
N GLU A 73 7.87 40.41 -2.30
CA GLU A 73 6.93 40.86 -1.27
C GLU A 73 5.50 40.41 -1.61
N ARG A 74 5.10 40.47 -2.88
CA ARG A 74 3.82 39.94 -3.37
C ARG A 74 3.71 38.45 -3.14
N LEU A 75 4.77 37.68 -3.41
CA LEU A 75 4.80 36.26 -3.08
C LEU A 75 4.60 36.03 -1.57
N ARG A 76 5.19 36.86 -0.71
CA ARG A 76 5.00 36.77 0.74
C ARG A 76 3.54 37.03 1.14
N LYS A 77 2.90 38.03 0.54
CA LYS A 77 1.47 38.32 0.74
C LYS A 77 0.57 37.21 0.21
N GLY A 78 0.85 36.68 -0.98
CA GLY A 78 0.11 35.55 -1.55
C GLY A 78 0.18 34.29 -0.68
N ARG A 79 1.36 33.99 -0.12
CA ARG A 79 1.48 32.92 0.90
C ARG A 79 0.60 33.18 2.11
N ALA A 80 0.57 34.42 2.61
CA ALA A 80 -0.26 34.79 3.75
C ALA A 80 -1.76 34.58 3.45
N HIS A 81 -2.20 34.97 2.25
CA HIS A 81 -3.57 34.78 1.77
C HIS A 81 -3.95 33.30 1.65
N ALA A 82 -3.06 32.49 1.06
CA ALA A 82 -3.26 31.05 0.94
C ALA A 82 -3.46 30.38 2.31
N PHE A 83 -2.63 30.72 3.31
CA PHE A 83 -2.75 30.15 4.67
C PHE A 83 -3.90 30.73 5.49
N ALA A 84 -4.37 31.93 5.16
CA ALA A 84 -5.52 32.54 5.81
C ALA A 84 -6.86 31.96 5.34
N GLY A 85 -6.86 31.01 4.39
CA GLY A 85 -8.09 30.41 3.86
C GLY A 85 -8.92 31.39 3.04
N LEU A 86 -8.27 32.36 2.39
CA LEU A 86 -8.94 33.43 1.64
C LEU A 86 -9.23 33.07 0.18
N VAL A 87 -8.76 31.93 -0.29
CA VAL A 87 -9.09 31.39 -1.61
C VAL A 87 -10.36 30.55 -1.45
N GLY A 88 -11.38 30.86 -2.24
CA GLY A 88 -12.67 30.16 -2.25
C GLY A 88 -12.61 28.83 -3.01
N VAL A 89 -13.75 28.45 -3.61
CA VAL A 89 -13.86 27.18 -4.35
C VAL A 89 -12.91 27.22 -5.54
N ILE A 90 -12.00 26.25 -5.62
CA ILE A 90 -11.05 26.14 -6.72
C ILE A 90 -11.68 25.29 -7.81
N THR A 91 -11.84 25.85 -9.00
CA THR A 91 -12.34 25.13 -10.17
C THR A 91 -11.20 24.84 -11.13
N VAL A 92 -10.99 23.58 -11.46
CA VAL A 92 -9.96 23.11 -12.38
C VAL A 92 -10.62 22.58 -13.64
N SER A 93 -10.14 23.04 -14.79
CA SER A 93 -10.57 22.60 -16.12
C SER A 93 -9.33 22.51 -17.03
N PRO A 94 -9.43 21.84 -18.18
CA PRO A 94 -8.38 21.89 -19.21
C PRO A 94 -7.87 23.32 -19.45
N GLY A 95 -6.57 23.50 -19.26
CA GLY A 95 -5.82 24.74 -19.45
C GLY A 95 -6.06 25.86 -18.44
N ARG A 96 -6.89 25.64 -17.40
CA ARG A 96 -7.37 26.73 -16.54
C ARG A 96 -7.71 26.27 -15.13
N VAL A 97 -7.15 26.98 -14.15
CA VAL A 97 -7.55 26.92 -12.73
C VAL A 97 -8.09 28.28 -12.32
N SER A 98 -9.24 28.32 -11.64
CA SER A 98 -9.84 29.59 -11.20
C SER A 98 -10.45 29.51 -9.82
N ALA A 99 -10.35 30.59 -9.04
CA ALA A 99 -11.02 30.73 -7.76
C ALA A 99 -11.31 32.21 -7.46
N PRO A 100 -12.39 32.52 -6.72
CA PRO A 100 -12.53 33.80 -6.05
C PRO A 100 -11.51 33.90 -4.90
N VAL A 101 -10.77 35.00 -4.80
CA VAL A 101 -9.81 35.22 -3.71
C VAL A 101 -10.15 36.50 -2.95
N HIS A 102 -10.25 36.39 -1.63
CA HIS A 102 -10.60 37.50 -0.74
C HIS A 102 -9.35 38.21 -0.22
N ASP A 103 -9.43 39.53 -0.02
CA ASP A 103 -8.39 40.35 0.62
C ASP A 103 -9.03 41.14 1.78
N GLY A 104 -9.38 40.42 2.85
CA GLY A 104 -10.00 40.98 4.05
C GLY A 104 -11.50 41.31 3.96
N ASP A 105 -11.99 41.80 2.82
CA ASP A 105 -13.44 41.94 2.56
C ASP A 105 -14.01 40.66 1.92
N HIS A 106 -14.72 39.87 2.72
CA HIS A 106 -15.36 38.64 2.25
C HIS A 106 -16.55 38.88 1.30
N THR A 107 -17.02 40.12 1.14
CA THR A 107 -18.18 40.45 0.29
C THR A 107 -17.83 40.73 -1.17
N ARG A 108 -16.54 40.95 -1.48
CA ARG A 108 -16.06 41.24 -2.84
C ARG A 108 -14.76 40.49 -3.14
N PRO A 109 -14.83 39.20 -3.52
CA PRO A 109 -13.65 38.48 -3.96
C PRO A 109 -13.16 38.97 -5.34
N TYR A 110 -11.87 38.83 -5.58
CA TYR A 110 -11.23 39.00 -6.87
C TYR A 110 -11.36 37.73 -7.72
N ALA A 111 -11.76 37.87 -8.97
CA ALA A 111 -11.77 36.77 -9.93
C ALA A 111 -10.34 36.46 -10.36
N THR A 112 -9.81 35.35 -9.86
CA THR A 112 -8.43 34.94 -10.09
C THR A 112 -8.37 33.68 -10.94
N VAL A 113 -7.48 33.67 -11.93
CA VAL A 113 -7.27 32.57 -12.87
C VAL A 113 -5.78 32.32 -13.02
N VAL A 114 -5.38 31.05 -13.11
CA VAL A 114 -4.05 30.64 -13.56
C VAL A 114 -4.24 29.74 -14.77
N ARG A 115 -3.68 30.15 -15.91
CA ARG A 115 -3.70 29.39 -17.16
C ARG A 115 -2.39 28.64 -17.34
N ILE A 116 -2.49 27.54 -18.07
CA ILE A 116 -1.37 26.70 -18.46
C ILE A 116 -1.70 26.05 -19.80
N ALA A 117 -0.70 25.86 -20.67
CA ALA A 117 -0.92 25.20 -21.94
C ALA A 117 -1.36 23.73 -21.75
N GLU A 118 -2.43 23.34 -22.44
CA GLU A 118 -2.88 21.96 -22.56
C GLU A 118 -1.87 21.15 -23.40
N LEU A 119 -1.77 19.86 -23.12
CA LEU A 119 -1.06 18.94 -23.99
C LEU A 119 -1.90 18.68 -25.24
N THR A 120 -1.25 18.69 -26.40
CA THR A 120 -1.88 18.23 -27.66
C THR A 120 -2.25 16.75 -27.57
N ASP A 121 -3.17 16.28 -28.40
CA ASP A 121 -3.53 14.85 -28.46
C ASP A 121 -2.31 13.96 -28.71
N ALA A 122 -1.41 14.37 -29.61
CA ALA A 122 -0.15 13.66 -29.85
C ALA A 122 0.76 13.66 -28.60
N GLY A 123 0.74 14.73 -27.80
CA GLY A 123 1.45 14.78 -26.51
C GLY A 123 0.84 13.84 -25.49
N TRP A 124 -0.50 13.78 -25.42
CA TRP A 124 -1.22 12.81 -24.59
C TRP A 124 -0.92 11.37 -24.99
N ASP A 125 -0.90 11.07 -26.29
CA ASP A 125 -0.57 9.73 -26.78
C ASP A 125 0.84 9.31 -26.36
N ARG A 126 1.83 10.18 -26.55
CA ARG A 126 3.21 9.90 -26.11
C ARG A 126 3.33 9.72 -24.60
N PHE A 127 2.62 10.52 -23.81
CA PHE A 127 2.60 10.37 -22.34
C PHE A 127 2.01 9.03 -21.93
N LEU A 128 0.84 8.69 -22.44
CA LEU A 128 0.13 7.46 -22.12
C LEU A 128 0.92 6.22 -22.57
N ASP A 129 1.66 6.29 -23.68
CA ASP A 129 2.60 5.23 -24.07
C ASP A 129 3.69 5.02 -23.02
N LYS A 130 4.27 6.10 -22.48
CA LYS A 130 5.26 6.01 -21.39
C LYS A 130 4.67 5.45 -20.10
N VAL A 131 3.44 5.83 -19.76
CA VAL A 131 2.72 5.21 -18.63
C VAL A 131 2.55 3.70 -18.87
N ALA A 132 2.15 3.29 -20.07
CA ALA A 132 1.91 1.89 -20.42
C ALA A 132 3.18 1.03 -20.51
N THR A 133 4.38 1.62 -20.61
CA THR A 133 5.63 0.84 -20.67
C THR A 133 5.91 -0.01 -19.42
N ARG A 134 5.37 0.38 -18.26
CA ARG A 134 5.57 -0.33 -16.98
C ARG A 134 4.29 -0.34 -16.17
N ALA A 135 3.82 -1.52 -15.77
CA ALA A 135 2.68 -1.66 -14.88
C ALA A 135 2.84 -0.86 -13.56
N GLY A 136 4.08 -0.70 -13.09
CA GLY A 136 4.40 0.12 -11.91
C GLY A 136 4.06 1.61 -12.07
N HIS A 137 4.16 2.19 -13.26
CA HIS A 137 3.75 3.60 -13.47
C HIS A 137 2.24 3.76 -13.33
N ILE A 138 1.47 2.78 -13.81
CA ILE A 138 0.01 2.79 -13.73
C ILE A 138 -0.44 2.63 -12.27
N ALA A 139 0.14 1.65 -11.56
CA ALA A 139 -0.13 1.45 -10.14
C ALA A 139 0.18 2.71 -9.33
N ALA A 140 1.35 3.32 -9.54
CA ALA A 140 1.73 4.55 -8.83
C ALA A 140 0.77 5.71 -9.09
N LEU A 141 0.36 5.94 -10.34
CA LEU A 141 -0.64 6.98 -10.65
C LEU A 141 -1.98 6.71 -9.95
N LEU A 142 -2.45 5.45 -9.94
CA LEU A 142 -3.69 5.07 -9.24
C LEU A 142 -3.58 5.25 -7.72
N ASP A 143 -2.39 5.06 -7.16
CA ASP A 143 -2.05 5.34 -5.76
C ASP A 143 -1.79 6.83 -5.48
N LYS A 144 -2.10 7.70 -6.46
CA LYS A 144 -1.95 9.16 -6.38
C LYS A 144 -0.50 9.62 -6.19
N ASP A 145 0.45 8.85 -6.72
CA ASP A 145 1.87 9.20 -6.80
C ASP A 145 2.28 9.59 -8.23
N MET A 146 3.28 10.47 -8.35
CA MET A 146 3.88 10.86 -9.63
C MET A 146 5.35 10.41 -9.66
N PRO A 147 5.66 9.26 -10.28
CA PRO A 147 7.04 8.78 -10.37
C PRO A 147 7.94 9.73 -11.15
N ARG A 148 9.13 10.02 -10.61
CA ARG A 148 10.11 10.90 -11.28
C ARG A 148 10.61 10.33 -12.60
N ASP A 149 10.79 9.01 -12.66
CA ASP A 149 11.24 8.31 -13.86
C ASP A 149 10.16 8.32 -14.95
N LEU A 150 8.87 8.27 -14.60
CA LEU A 150 7.77 8.49 -15.55
C LEU A 150 7.84 9.90 -16.16
N VAL A 151 7.97 10.94 -15.34
CA VAL A 151 8.04 12.32 -15.82
C VAL A 151 9.31 12.55 -16.65
N GLY A 152 10.44 11.98 -16.25
CA GLY A 152 11.67 11.99 -17.04
C GLY A 152 11.48 11.33 -18.41
N ALA A 153 10.90 10.13 -18.45
CA ALA A 153 10.64 9.41 -19.69
C ALA A 153 9.62 10.11 -20.61
N ALA A 154 8.65 10.83 -20.03
CA ALA A 154 7.73 11.68 -20.77
C ALA A 154 8.44 12.90 -21.37
N SER A 155 9.32 13.54 -20.60
CA SER A 155 10.14 14.66 -21.08
C SER A 155 11.07 14.25 -22.23
N ASP A 156 11.72 13.08 -22.13
CA ASP A 156 12.55 12.51 -23.20
C ASP A 156 11.73 12.23 -24.48
N ALA A 157 10.42 12.00 -24.35
CA ALA A 157 9.48 11.87 -25.45
C ALA A 157 8.86 13.21 -25.91
N GLY A 158 9.41 14.34 -25.47
CA GLY A 158 8.95 15.68 -25.83
C GLY A 158 7.59 16.03 -25.20
N VAL A 159 7.26 15.46 -24.04
CA VAL A 159 6.06 15.79 -23.28
C VAL A 159 6.46 16.41 -21.94
N ARG A 160 6.30 17.73 -21.84
CA ARG A 160 6.51 18.47 -20.59
C ARG A 160 5.23 18.48 -19.77
N LEU A 161 5.16 17.58 -18.79
CA LEU A 161 3.98 17.44 -17.94
C LEU A 161 3.90 18.55 -16.87
N LEU A 162 5.00 18.77 -16.14
CA LEU A 162 5.10 19.83 -15.14
C LEU A 162 5.34 21.18 -15.81
N PRO A 163 4.80 22.28 -15.26
CA PRO A 163 5.11 23.61 -15.75
C PRO A 163 6.59 23.94 -15.49
N ASP A 164 7.15 24.77 -16.36
CA ASP A 164 8.46 25.40 -16.22
C ASP A 164 8.29 26.94 -16.16
N TYR A 165 9.40 27.67 -16.05
CA TYR A 165 9.41 29.14 -16.10
C TYR A 165 8.60 29.68 -17.29
N GLY A 166 7.60 30.52 -16.97
CA GLY A 166 6.74 31.18 -17.97
C GLY A 166 5.60 30.32 -18.52
N ASP A 167 5.45 29.06 -18.08
CA ASP A 167 4.32 28.21 -18.51
C ASP A 167 3.01 28.55 -17.79
N LEU A 168 3.10 29.16 -16.60
CA LEU A 168 1.95 29.61 -15.81
C LEU A 168 1.64 31.06 -16.14
N ASP A 169 0.40 31.33 -16.52
CA ASP A 169 -0.09 32.66 -16.89
C ASP A 169 -1.19 33.10 -15.91
N PRO A 170 -0.83 33.87 -14.86
CA PRO A 170 -1.77 34.30 -13.83
C PRO A 170 -2.53 35.57 -14.23
N GLU A 171 -3.86 35.51 -14.18
CA GLU A 171 -4.78 36.61 -14.44
C GLU A 171 -5.60 36.94 -13.18
N CYS A 172 -5.80 38.23 -12.90
CA CYS A 172 -6.64 38.69 -11.80
C CYS A 172 -7.25 40.06 -12.14
N ASP A 173 -8.50 40.28 -11.74
CA ASP A 173 -9.21 41.56 -11.87
C ASP A 173 -8.81 42.62 -10.81
N CYS A 174 -7.77 42.37 -10.02
CA CYS A 174 -7.25 43.35 -9.07
C CYS A 174 -6.47 44.46 -9.77
N LEU A 175 -6.37 45.65 -9.16
CA LEU A 175 -5.65 46.80 -9.70
C LEU A 175 -4.10 46.69 -9.63
N GLY A 176 -3.58 45.50 -9.31
CA GLY A 176 -2.14 45.23 -9.23
C GLY A 176 -1.54 45.02 -10.62
N TRP A 177 -0.39 45.64 -10.89
CA TRP A 177 0.32 45.55 -12.17
C TRP A 177 1.40 44.46 -12.19
N ASP A 178 1.69 43.85 -11.03
CA ASP A 178 2.70 42.80 -10.88
C ASP A 178 2.10 41.43 -11.22
N SER A 179 2.87 40.59 -11.95
CA SER A 179 2.49 39.20 -12.23
C SER A 179 3.49 38.22 -11.59
N PRO A 180 3.02 37.24 -10.79
CA PRO A 180 1.66 37.12 -10.25
C PRO A 180 1.36 38.18 -9.17
N CYS A 181 0.12 38.67 -9.13
CA CYS A 181 -0.37 39.45 -7.99
C CYS A 181 -0.53 38.56 -6.75
N GLU A 182 -0.78 39.14 -5.57
CA GLU A 182 -0.92 38.35 -4.33
C GLU A 182 -2.09 37.37 -4.36
N HIS A 183 -3.18 37.68 -5.08
CA HIS A 183 -4.32 36.77 -5.25
C HIS A 183 -3.97 35.57 -6.15
N ALA A 184 -3.34 35.83 -7.29
CA ALA A 184 -2.93 34.80 -8.22
C ALA A 184 -1.84 33.89 -7.63
N ALA A 185 -0.90 34.47 -6.88
CA ALA A 185 0.06 33.71 -6.10
C ALA A 185 -0.65 32.85 -5.05
N ALA A 186 -1.64 33.39 -4.32
CA ALA A 186 -2.41 32.63 -3.34
C ALA A 186 -3.13 31.43 -3.94
N LEU A 187 -3.76 31.61 -5.12
CA LEU A 187 -4.37 30.52 -5.88
C LEU A 187 -3.32 29.48 -6.27
N ALA A 188 -2.21 29.89 -6.90
CA ALA A 188 -1.16 28.98 -7.33
C ALA A 188 -0.57 28.15 -6.17
N TYR A 189 -0.39 28.78 -5.00
CA TYR A 189 0.01 28.09 -3.78
C TYR A 189 -1.01 27.04 -3.34
N GLN A 190 -2.31 27.35 -3.29
CA GLN A 190 -3.31 26.35 -2.91
C GLN A 190 -3.49 25.25 -3.97
N VAL A 191 -3.24 25.53 -5.24
CA VAL A 191 -3.19 24.49 -6.29
C VAL A 191 -2.07 23.50 -6.00
N SER A 192 -0.91 23.94 -5.51
CA SER A 192 0.14 23.01 -5.08
C SER A 192 -0.33 22.03 -4.00
N TRP A 193 -1.23 22.45 -3.10
CA TRP A 193 -1.82 21.56 -2.08
C TRP A 193 -2.91 20.63 -2.62
N LEU A 194 -3.57 21.01 -3.71
CA LEU A 194 -4.43 20.09 -4.47
C LEU A 194 -3.58 19.04 -5.16
N LEU A 195 -2.49 19.46 -5.80
CA LEU A 195 -1.53 18.58 -6.44
C LEU A 195 -0.90 17.59 -5.46
N ASP A 196 -0.59 18.03 -4.23
CA ASP A 196 -0.08 17.16 -3.17
C ASP A 196 -1.06 16.05 -2.78
N ARG A 197 -2.38 16.30 -2.89
CA ARG A 197 -3.43 15.33 -2.57
C ARG A 197 -3.81 14.45 -3.75
N ASP A 198 -3.79 15.01 -4.96
CA ASP A 198 -4.19 14.31 -6.16
C ASP A 198 -3.42 14.82 -7.40
N PRO A 199 -2.44 14.05 -7.93
CA PRO A 199 -1.70 14.43 -9.13
C PRO A 199 -2.57 14.44 -10.40
N PHE A 200 -3.78 13.86 -10.40
CA PHE A 200 -4.70 13.97 -11.54
C PHE A 200 -5.21 15.40 -11.75
N VAL A 201 -5.08 16.29 -10.76
CA VAL A 201 -5.32 17.72 -10.95
C VAL A 201 -4.37 18.29 -12.01
N LEU A 202 -3.11 17.85 -12.04
CA LEU A 202 -2.15 18.23 -13.09
C LEU A 202 -2.58 17.69 -14.46
N LEU A 203 -3.02 16.42 -14.50
CA LEU A 203 -3.44 15.79 -15.74
C LEU A 203 -4.69 16.48 -16.32
N LEU A 204 -5.63 16.85 -15.44
CA LEU A 204 -6.85 17.57 -15.79
C LEU A 204 -6.52 18.95 -16.37
N VAL A 205 -5.68 19.74 -15.70
CA VAL A 205 -5.31 21.06 -16.21
C VAL A 205 -4.48 20.96 -17.50
N ARG A 206 -3.79 19.84 -17.74
CA ARG A 206 -3.11 19.54 -19.00
C ARG A 206 -4.03 18.98 -20.09
N GLY A 207 -5.31 18.75 -19.82
CA GLY A 207 -6.31 18.44 -20.85
C GLY A 207 -7.16 17.20 -20.62
N ARG A 208 -6.77 16.25 -19.76
CA ARG A 208 -7.51 14.98 -19.60
C ARG A 208 -7.79 14.64 -18.14
N GLY A 209 -9.07 14.35 -17.86
CA GLY A 209 -9.53 13.96 -16.54
C GLY A 209 -9.27 12.49 -16.21
N GLU A 210 -9.35 12.16 -14.92
CA GLU A 210 -9.04 10.83 -14.37
C GLU A 210 -9.82 9.70 -15.05
N ALA A 211 -11.14 9.82 -15.19
CA ALA A 211 -11.97 8.76 -15.76
C ALA A 211 -11.58 8.43 -17.22
N GLU A 212 -11.24 9.45 -18.01
CA GLU A 212 -10.79 9.25 -19.39
C GLU A 212 -9.41 8.59 -19.43
N LEU A 213 -8.48 9.09 -18.61
CA LEU A 213 -7.12 8.59 -18.54
C LEU A 213 -7.10 7.12 -18.12
N THR A 214 -7.83 6.79 -17.06
CA THR A 214 -7.95 5.42 -16.56
C THR A 214 -8.58 4.51 -17.61
N ALA A 215 -9.63 4.95 -18.31
CA ALA A 215 -10.24 4.16 -19.37
C ALA A 215 -9.29 3.92 -20.56
N GLU A 216 -8.50 4.91 -20.95
CA GLU A 216 -7.51 4.77 -22.02
C GLU A 216 -6.33 3.88 -21.61
N LEU A 217 -5.84 3.99 -20.38
CA LEU A 217 -4.81 3.08 -19.85
C LEU A 217 -5.29 1.62 -19.80
N HIS A 218 -6.55 1.37 -19.42
CA HIS A 218 -7.14 0.04 -19.51
C HIS A 218 -7.18 -0.49 -20.95
N ARG A 219 -7.55 0.36 -21.93
CA ARG A 219 -7.51 0.00 -23.35
C ARG A 219 -6.09 -0.27 -23.86
N ARG A 220 -5.09 0.50 -23.42
CA ARG A 220 -3.70 0.31 -23.83
C ARG A 220 -3.06 -0.92 -23.19
N ASN A 221 -3.37 -1.22 -21.93
CA ASN A 221 -2.91 -2.45 -21.30
C ASN A 221 -3.48 -3.69 -21.99
N THR A 222 -4.77 -3.69 -22.31
CA THR A 222 -5.39 -4.80 -23.05
C THR A 222 -4.82 -4.98 -24.46
N ARG A 223 -4.38 -3.89 -25.11
CA ARG A 223 -3.63 -3.93 -26.39
C ARG A 223 -2.13 -4.21 -26.24
N GLY A 224 -1.53 -3.90 -25.11
CA GLY A 224 -0.13 -4.23 -24.79
C GLY A 224 0.06 -5.72 -24.53
N THR A 225 -0.99 -6.40 -24.05
CA THR A 225 -1.10 -7.86 -24.04
C THR A 225 -1.30 -8.45 -25.45
N THR A 226 -1.52 -7.60 -26.46
CA THR A 226 -1.51 -7.94 -27.89
C THR A 226 -0.30 -7.31 -28.61
N GLY A 227 0.91 -7.42 -28.06
CA GLY A 227 2.03 -7.64 -28.98
C GLY A 227 1.67 -8.88 -29.78
N ASP A 228 1.58 -8.78 -31.12
CA ASP A 228 0.97 -9.77 -32.02
C ASP A 228 0.95 -11.16 -31.37
N PRO A 229 -0.21 -11.61 -30.82
CA PRO A 229 -0.33 -13.03 -30.64
C PRO A 229 -0.07 -13.56 -32.04
N VAL A 230 0.90 -14.47 -32.22
CA VAL A 230 0.77 -15.46 -33.29
C VAL A 230 -0.71 -15.79 -33.28
N ALA A 231 -1.45 -15.45 -34.34
CA ALA A 231 -2.90 -15.55 -34.35
C ALA A 231 -3.23 -17.02 -34.16
N VAL A 232 -3.29 -17.46 -32.91
CA VAL A 232 -3.65 -18.82 -32.56
C VAL A 232 -5.12 -18.83 -32.90
N PRO A 233 -5.55 -19.67 -33.85
CA PRO A 233 -6.96 -19.79 -34.18
C PRO A 233 -7.74 -19.97 -32.87
N GLY A 234 -8.69 -19.08 -32.60
CA GLY A 234 -9.53 -19.20 -31.42
C GLY A 234 -10.27 -20.53 -31.49
N VAL A 235 -10.27 -21.29 -30.39
CA VAL A 235 -11.04 -22.53 -30.27
C VAL A 235 -12.45 -22.18 -29.83
N ALA A 236 -13.46 -22.86 -30.38
CA ALA A 236 -14.84 -22.65 -29.96
C ALA A 236 -14.98 -22.98 -28.46
N ALA A 237 -15.72 -22.17 -27.69
CA ALA A 237 -15.83 -22.35 -26.24
C ALA A 237 -16.29 -23.76 -25.83
N ALA A 238 -17.16 -24.39 -26.62
CA ALA A 238 -17.60 -25.77 -26.39
C ALA A 238 -16.48 -26.81 -26.58
N GLU A 239 -15.57 -26.56 -27.53
CA GLU A 239 -14.42 -27.42 -27.81
C GLU A 239 -13.32 -27.20 -26.78
N ALA A 240 -13.10 -25.96 -26.34
CA ALA A 240 -12.21 -25.65 -25.22
C ALA A 240 -12.69 -26.28 -23.89
N TRP A 241 -14.00 -26.30 -23.64
CA TRP A 241 -14.58 -26.93 -22.46
C TRP A 241 -14.54 -28.47 -22.51
N ALA A 242 -14.60 -29.04 -23.71
CA ALA A 242 -14.50 -30.49 -23.91
C ALA A 242 -13.04 -30.99 -23.96
N ALA A 243 -12.06 -30.09 -24.06
CA ALA A 243 -10.66 -30.43 -24.06
C ALA A 243 -10.23 -30.99 -22.69
N GLU A 244 -9.41 -32.03 -22.73
CA GLU A 244 -8.82 -32.60 -21.52
C GLU A 244 -7.86 -31.56 -20.91
N VAL A 245 -8.12 -31.15 -19.67
CA VAL A 245 -7.30 -30.16 -18.97
C VAL A 245 -5.96 -30.82 -18.68
N ALA A 246 -4.89 -30.29 -19.27
CA ALA A 246 -3.54 -30.73 -18.93
C ALA A 246 -3.29 -30.54 -17.44
N ASP A 247 -2.56 -31.48 -16.83
CA ASP A 247 -2.14 -31.34 -15.45
C ASP A 247 -1.43 -30.01 -15.25
N LEU A 248 -1.71 -29.37 -14.11
CA LEU A 248 -1.03 -28.13 -13.75
C LEU A 248 0.49 -28.37 -13.77
N PRO A 249 1.29 -27.35 -14.17
CA PRO A 249 2.73 -27.43 -14.00
C PRO A 249 3.04 -27.83 -12.57
N ALA A 250 4.02 -28.72 -12.38
CA ALA A 250 4.51 -29.05 -11.06
C ALA A 250 4.88 -27.76 -10.32
N ASP A 251 4.55 -27.71 -9.02
CA ASP A 251 4.93 -26.57 -8.17
C ASP A 251 6.42 -26.29 -8.34
N SER A 252 6.76 -25.00 -8.51
CA SER A 252 8.15 -24.60 -8.58
C SER A 252 8.84 -24.97 -7.27
N GLU A 253 10.02 -25.60 -7.35
CA GLU A 253 10.78 -25.88 -6.14
C GLU A 253 11.05 -24.57 -5.38
N PRO A 254 10.91 -24.58 -4.04
CA PRO A 254 11.11 -23.37 -3.25
C PRO A 254 12.50 -22.81 -3.54
N ALA A 255 12.55 -21.53 -3.94
CA ALA A 255 13.80 -20.83 -4.17
C ALA A 255 14.67 -20.93 -2.91
N SER A 256 15.96 -21.25 -3.10
CA SER A 256 16.96 -21.20 -2.04
C SER A 256 16.91 -19.83 -1.36
N MET A 257 16.88 -19.83 -0.03
CA MET A 257 16.89 -18.60 0.75
C MET A 257 18.12 -17.77 0.37
N LEU A 258 17.89 -16.52 -0.05
CA LEU A 258 18.97 -15.60 -0.37
C LEU A 258 19.86 -15.44 0.87
N ASP A 259 21.18 -15.59 0.71
CA ASP A 259 22.12 -15.26 1.78
C ASP A 259 22.15 -13.75 1.97
N LEU A 260 21.50 -13.29 3.05
CA LEU A 260 21.35 -11.88 3.36
C LEU A 260 22.56 -11.29 4.07
N LEU A 261 23.47 -12.12 4.60
CA LEU A 261 24.65 -11.64 5.34
C LEU A 261 25.53 -10.72 4.49
N PRO A 262 25.94 -11.09 3.26
CA PRO A 262 26.76 -10.22 2.40
C PRO A 262 26.06 -8.91 2.01
N VAL A 263 24.73 -8.89 1.97
CA VAL A 263 23.93 -7.71 1.62
C VAL A 263 23.84 -6.73 2.79
N LEU A 264 23.96 -7.23 4.02
CA LEU A 264 23.81 -6.45 5.25
C LEU A 264 25.13 -5.96 5.85
N GLU A 265 26.28 -6.45 5.37
CA GLU A 265 27.62 -6.00 5.80
C GLU A 265 27.80 -4.47 5.69
N ASP A 266 27.27 -3.84 4.64
CA ASP A 266 27.38 -2.39 4.42
C ASP A 266 26.39 -1.54 5.27
N VAL A 267 25.41 -2.18 5.91
CA VAL A 267 24.32 -1.50 6.66
C VAL A 267 24.72 -1.18 8.11
N GLU A 268 25.82 -1.77 8.59
CA GLU A 268 26.28 -1.72 9.99
C GLU A 268 26.67 -0.31 10.48
N ALA A 269 26.81 0.67 9.58
CA ALA A 269 27.35 1.99 9.92
C ALA A 269 26.34 3.02 10.46
N LYS A 270 25.02 2.80 10.45
CA LYS A 270 24.04 3.89 10.72
C LYS A 270 22.84 3.58 11.63
N SER A 271 22.66 2.34 12.12
CA SER A 271 21.49 1.99 12.95
C SER A 271 21.87 0.97 14.03
N PRO A 272 21.32 1.03 15.26
CA PRO A 272 21.58 0.06 16.33
C PRO A 272 20.85 -1.28 16.09
N VAL A 273 20.80 -1.76 14.85
CA VAL A 273 20.10 -2.99 14.46
C VAL A 273 21.12 -4.11 14.41
N ASP A 274 20.81 -5.20 15.11
CA ASP A 274 21.57 -6.45 15.09
C ASP A 274 21.30 -7.19 13.78
N ASN A 275 22.29 -7.17 12.88
CA ASN A 275 22.20 -7.77 11.55
C ASN A 275 21.95 -9.29 11.61
N ALA A 276 22.56 -10.01 12.55
CA ALA A 276 22.36 -11.44 12.70
C ALA A 276 20.90 -11.76 13.07
N ALA A 277 20.35 -10.99 14.01
CA ALA A 277 18.94 -11.13 14.36
C ALA A 277 18.01 -10.75 13.21
N LEU A 278 18.37 -9.76 12.38
CA LEU A 278 17.59 -9.39 11.20
C LEU A 278 17.56 -10.52 10.16
N VAL A 279 18.71 -11.17 9.90
CA VAL A 279 18.80 -12.34 9.02
C VAL A 279 17.91 -13.46 9.53
N ALA A 280 17.98 -13.77 10.83
CA ALA A 280 17.15 -14.80 11.46
C ALA A 280 15.65 -14.49 11.34
N LEU A 281 15.25 -13.22 11.53
CA LEU A 281 13.86 -12.77 11.36
C LEU A 281 13.39 -12.87 9.90
N ALA A 282 14.25 -12.53 8.94
CA ALA A 282 13.94 -12.64 7.52
C ALA A 282 13.75 -14.12 7.10
N ALA A 283 14.63 -15.00 7.59
CA ALA A 283 14.51 -16.44 7.39
C ALA A 283 13.17 -16.97 7.96
N ALA A 284 12.84 -16.61 9.20
CA ALA A 284 11.60 -17.01 9.84
C ALA A 284 10.34 -16.45 9.13
N ALA A 285 10.42 -15.26 8.55
CA ALA A 285 9.34 -14.68 7.75
C ALA A 285 9.12 -15.45 6.44
N ALA A 286 10.19 -15.88 5.78
CA ALA A 286 10.12 -16.70 4.57
C ALA A 286 9.52 -18.08 4.84
N GLU A 287 9.93 -18.75 5.93
CA GLU A 287 9.31 -20.01 6.38
C GLU A 287 7.81 -19.84 6.64
N ARG A 288 7.44 -18.76 7.34
CA ARG A 288 6.03 -18.43 7.61
C ARG A 288 5.23 -18.22 6.32
N ALA A 289 5.79 -17.49 5.35
CA ALA A 289 5.15 -17.27 4.07
C ALA A 289 4.91 -18.60 3.33
N ARG A 290 5.88 -19.53 3.38
CA ARG A 290 5.74 -20.86 2.77
C ARG A 290 4.64 -21.70 3.43
N ALA A 291 4.57 -21.70 4.75
CA ALA A 291 3.49 -22.38 5.48
C ALA A 291 2.10 -21.80 5.11
N LEU A 292 1.97 -20.47 5.04
CA LEU A 292 0.73 -19.81 4.60
C LEU A 292 0.34 -20.20 3.17
N LEU A 293 1.31 -20.31 2.26
CA LEU A 293 1.08 -20.76 0.88
C LEU A 293 0.67 -22.24 0.81
N ALA A 294 1.15 -23.08 1.73
CA ALA A 294 0.72 -24.46 1.87
C ALA A 294 -0.68 -24.61 2.52
N GLY A 295 -1.30 -23.51 2.94
CA GLY A 295 -2.63 -23.48 3.56
C GLY A 295 -2.62 -23.63 5.08
N ASP A 296 -1.46 -23.53 5.73
CA ASP A 296 -1.37 -23.53 7.20
C ASP A 296 -1.91 -22.22 7.77
N ASP A 297 -2.84 -22.29 8.74
CA ASP A 297 -3.30 -21.11 9.48
C ASP A 297 -2.35 -20.81 10.64
N LEU A 298 -1.50 -19.78 10.47
CA LEU A 298 -0.53 -19.33 11.47
C LEU A 298 -1.04 -18.15 12.31
N ASN A 299 -2.32 -18.13 12.66
CA ASN A 299 -2.90 -17.14 13.58
C ASN A 299 -2.52 -17.42 15.05
N LEU A 300 -1.24 -17.26 15.36
CA LEU A 300 -0.67 -17.45 16.69
C LEU A 300 -0.73 -16.16 17.51
N SER A 301 -1.06 -16.28 18.80
CA SER A 301 -0.88 -15.17 19.74
C SER A 301 0.61 -14.92 20.01
N GLN A 302 0.93 -13.79 20.66
CA GLN A 302 2.31 -13.36 20.88
C GLN A 302 3.21 -14.43 21.52
N TRP A 303 2.67 -15.19 22.48
CA TRP A 303 3.45 -16.19 23.22
C TRP A 303 3.82 -17.42 22.35
N PRO A 304 2.87 -18.14 21.74
CA PRO A 304 3.19 -19.21 20.80
C PRO A 304 4.04 -18.75 19.61
N ASP A 305 3.85 -17.53 19.12
CA ASP A 305 4.65 -17.01 18.01
C ASP A 305 6.11 -16.72 18.43
N ALA A 306 6.33 -16.21 19.65
CA ALA A 306 7.67 -16.04 20.21
C ALA A 306 8.38 -17.38 20.42
N VAL A 307 7.66 -18.40 20.90
CA VAL A 307 8.18 -19.77 21.03
C VAL A 307 8.55 -20.36 19.67
N ARG A 308 7.65 -20.25 18.68
CA ARG A 308 7.89 -20.67 17.30
C ARG A 308 9.13 -19.99 16.73
N LEU A 309 9.25 -18.67 16.87
CA LEU A 309 10.37 -17.91 16.36
C LEU A 309 11.70 -18.37 16.99
N ALA A 310 11.71 -18.52 18.31
CA ALA A 310 12.90 -18.96 19.03
C ALA A 310 13.31 -20.40 18.67
N ALA A 311 12.36 -21.30 18.35
CA ALA A 311 12.67 -22.66 17.90
C ALA A 311 13.35 -22.74 16.52
N HIS A 312 13.29 -21.66 15.72
CA HIS A 312 13.87 -21.62 14.36
C HIS A 312 15.03 -20.63 14.24
N THR A 313 15.47 -20.03 15.36
CA THR A 313 16.50 -19.00 15.38
C THR A 313 17.40 -19.18 16.60
N ASP A 314 18.57 -18.55 16.59
CA ASP A 314 19.50 -18.52 17.73
C ASP A 314 19.08 -17.52 18.84
N LEU A 315 17.85 -17.00 18.77
CA LEU A 315 17.35 -15.93 19.65
C LEU A 315 16.71 -16.44 20.95
N VAL A 316 16.88 -17.71 21.31
CA VAL A 316 16.22 -18.35 22.47
C VAL A 316 16.49 -17.59 23.77
N GLU A 317 17.76 -17.40 24.14
CA GLU A 317 18.13 -16.74 25.41
C GLU A 317 17.64 -15.29 25.46
N ARG A 318 17.78 -14.57 24.35
CA ARG A 318 17.37 -13.17 24.23
C ARG A 318 15.86 -13.02 24.39
N THR A 319 15.09 -13.90 23.76
CA THR A 319 13.63 -13.90 23.83
C THR A 319 13.17 -14.32 25.21
N ALA A 320 13.76 -15.38 25.79
CA ALA A 320 13.47 -15.87 27.13
C ALA A 320 13.57 -14.77 28.19
N ALA A 321 14.64 -13.96 28.15
CA ALA A 321 14.87 -12.85 29.09
C ALA A 321 13.77 -11.78 29.06
N ARG A 322 13.03 -11.65 27.95
CA ARG A 322 11.95 -10.66 27.76
C ARG A 322 10.57 -11.17 28.16
N THR A 323 10.43 -12.47 28.41
CA THR A 323 9.13 -13.09 28.72
C THR A 323 8.69 -12.96 30.18
N GLY A 324 9.61 -12.65 31.09
CA GLY A 324 9.38 -12.71 32.54
C GLY A 324 9.28 -14.14 33.11
N ARG A 325 9.36 -15.19 32.28
CA ARG A 325 9.34 -16.61 32.68
C ARG A 325 10.36 -17.43 31.86
N PRO A 326 11.67 -17.16 31.99
CA PRO A 326 12.69 -17.68 31.08
C PRO A 326 12.79 -19.22 31.06
N THR A 327 12.69 -19.88 32.20
CA THR A 327 12.74 -21.35 32.29
C THR A 327 11.53 -22.02 31.62
N ASP A 328 10.34 -21.45 31.78
CA ASP A 328 9.15 -21.93 31.09
C ASP A 328 9.25 -21.72 29.58
N PHE A 329 9.83 -20.60 29.15
CA PHE A 329 10.05 -20.31 27.74
C PHE A 329 10.99 -21.33 27.09
N THR A 330 12.12 -21.68 27.73
CA THR A 330 13.03 -22.70 27.22
C THR A 330 12.33 -24.06 27.06
N ARG A 331 11.49 -24.46 28.01
CA ARG A 331 10.69 -25.69 27.89
C ARG A 331 9.66 -25.63 26.76
N ALA A 332 9.03 -24.47 26.57
CA ALA A 332 8.09 -24.25 25.49
C ALA A 332 8.77 -24.34 24.11
N VAL A 333 9.97 -23.74 23.97
CA VAL A 333 10.79 -23.84 22.76
C VAL A 333 11.17 -25.30 22.50
N HIS A 334 11.65 -26.01 23.51
CA HIS A 334 11.99 -27.43 23.37
C HIS A 334 10.79 -28.29 22.97
N ALA A 335 9.61 -28.04 23.55
CA ALA A 335 8.40 -28.74 23.16
C ALA A 335 7.98 -28.45 21.70
N TRP A 336 8.20 -27.22 21.23
CA TRP A 336 7.98 -26.83 19.84
C TRP A 336 8.96 -27.50 18.88
N GLU A 337 10.24 -27.61 19.24
CA GLU A 337 11.25 -28.29 18.41
C GLU A 337 10.90 -29.76 18.18
N ILE A 338 10.37 -30.45 19.19
CA ILE A 338 10.02 -31.87 19.10
C ILE A 338 8.73 -32.10 18.31
N ALA A 339 7.69 -31.27 18.53
CA ALA A 339 6.34 -31.56 18.03
C ALA A 339 5.52 -30.33 17.64
N GLY A 340 6.16 -29.21 17.35
CA GLY A 340 5.55 -27.98 16.88
C GLY A 340 4.48 -27.43 17.84
N ALA A 341 3.43 -26.86 17.25
CA ALA A 341 2.30 -26.30 17.99
C ALA A 341 1.61 -27.34 18.90
N ALA A 342 1.57 -28.61 18.49
CA ALA A 342 0.97 -29.68 19.28
C ALA A 342 1.81 -30.00 20.53
N GLY A 343 3.15 -29.94 20.42
CA GLY A 343 4.06 -30.05 21.57
C GLY A 343 3.86 -28.92 22.60
N LEU A 344 3.73 -27.67 22.13
CA LEU A 344 3.41 -26.55 23.00
C LEU A 344 2.03 -26.71 23.67
N ALA A 345 1.03 -27.15 22.91
CA ALA A 345 -0.30 -27.44 23.45
C ALA A 345 -0.25 -28.54 24.51
N ALA A 346 0.53 -29.61 24.31
CA ALA A 346 0.73 -30.67 25.30
C ALA A 346 1.37 -30.14 26.59
N LEU A 347 2.30 -29.19 26.48
CA LEU A 347 2.98 -28.57 27.63
C LEU A 347 2.04 -27.69 28.45
N GLU A 348 1.19 -26.90 27.81
CA GLU A 348 0.43 -25.84 28.49
C GLU A 348 -1.02 -26.20 28.77
N GLN A 349 -1.68 -26.87 27.83
CA GLN A 349 -3.10 -27.09 27.91
C GLN A 349 -3.46 -28.18 28.90
N THR A 350 -4.62 -28.01 29.50
CA THR A 350 -5.23 -28.99 30.37
C THR A 350 -6.70 -29.07 30.02
N TRP A 351 -7.18 -30.28 29.78
CA TRP A 351 -8.58 -30.53 29.45
C TRP A 351 -9.02 -31.85 30.08
N ALA A 352 -10.32 -32.06 30.24
CA ALA A 352 -10.87 -33.29 30.80
C ALA A 352 -11.39 -34.19 29.68
N PRO A 353 -10.70 -35.30 29.35
CA PRO A 353 -11.20 -36.27 28.39
C PRO A 353 -12.56 -36.84 28.84
N PRO A 354 -13.45 -37.21 27.89
CA PRO A 354 -14.65 -37.95 28.22
C PRO A 354 -14.33 -39.19 29.05
N ARG A 355 -15.23 -39.55 29.97
CA ARG A 355 -15.03 -40.72 30.85
C ARG A 355 -14.82 -42.00 30.04
N GLU A 356 -15.57 -42.16 28.96
CA GLU A 356 -15.45 -43.29 28.04
C GLU A 356 -14.05 -43.40 27.44
N THR A 357 -13.46 -42.28 26.98
CA THR A 357 -12.08 -42.23 26.49
C THR A 357 -11.10 -42.67 27.58
N THR A 358 -11.26 -42.16 28.80
CA THR A 358 -10.35 -42.50 29.91
C THR A 358 -10.44 -43.97 30.29
N THR A 359 -11.66 -44.54 30.33
CA THR A 359 -11.90 -45.95 30.62
C THR A 359 -11.32 -46.85 29.53
N ARG A 360 -11.57 -46.52 28.26
CA ARG A 360 -11.04 -47.26 27.11
C ARG A 360 -9.51 -47.26 27.11
N THR A 361 -8.89 -46.08 27.23
CA THR A 361 -7.43 -45.99 27.20
C THR A 361 -6.78 -46.69 28.40
N ARG A 362 -7.45 -46.75 29.55
CA ARG A 362 -6.97 -47.56 30.69
C ARG A 362 -6.99 -49.05 30.39
N ALA A 363 -8.07 -49.54 29.78
CA ALA A 363 -8.15 -50.95 29.39
C ALA A 363 -7.09 -51.31 28.33
N GLU A 364 -6.94 -50.47 27.29
CA GLU A 364 -5.91 -50.62 26.24
C GLU A 364 -4.50 -50.61 26.85
N PHE A 365 -4.22 -49.71 27.80
CA PHE A 365 -2.96 -49.67 28.52
C PHE A 365 -2.70 -50.94 29.32
N GLU A 366 -3.67 -51.42 30.09
CA GLU A 366 -3.52 -52.63 30.91
C GLU A 366 -3.32 -53.89 30.06
N GLU A 367 -3.91 -53.94 28.87
CA GLU A 367 -3.67 -54.98 27.87
C GLU A 367 -2.26 -54.91 27.30
N ALA A 368 -1.89 -53.78 26.69
CA ALA A 368 -0.57 -53.59 26.09
C ALA A 368 0.58 -53.72 27.12
N TRP A 369 0.37 -53.30 28.37
CA TRP A 369 1.35 -53.46 29.43
C TRP A 369 1.59 -54.94 29.78
N ARG A 370 0.53 -55.75 29.81
CA ARG A 370 0.65 -57.20 30.08
C ARG A 370 1.50 -57.87 29.00
N ASP A 371 1.36 -57.44 27.76
CA ASP A 371 2.10 -57.97 26.62
C ASP A 371 3.54 -57.44 26.53
N SER A 372 3.85 -56.33 27.21
CA SER A 372 5.20 -55.73 27.23
C SER A 372 6.26 -56.54 27.98
N GLY A 373 5.84 -57.46 28.86
CA GLY A 373 6.75 -58.26 29.70
C GLY A 373 7.42 -57.51 30.86
N PHE A 374 7.02 -56.26 31.15
CA PHE A 374 7.60 -55.43 32.23
C PHE A 374 7.09 -55.74 33.66
N GLY A 375 6.30 -56.80 33.83
CA GLY A 375 5.74 -57.16 35.13
C GLY A 375 4.51 -56.33 35.50
N GLU A 376 4.33 -56.02 36.78
CA GLU A 376 3.18 -55.22 37.25
C GLU A 376 3.29 -53.75 36.78
N PRO A 377 2.17 -53.15 36.33
CA PRO A 377 2.17 -51.76 35.89
C PRO A 377 2.45 -50.80 37.06
N PRO A 378 3.16 -49.68 36.81
CA PRO A 378 3.41 -48.69 37.85
C PRO A 378 2.11 -48.04 38.32
N ALA A 379 2.11 -47.55 39.56
CA ALA A 379 0.98 -46.80 40.10
C ALA A 379 0.79 -45.47 39.33
N LEU A 380 -0.28 -45.40 38.53
CA LEU A 380 -0.62 -44.24 37.72
C LEU A 380 -1.62 -43.33 38.44
N LYS A 381 -1.20 -42.10 38.70
CA LYS A 381 -2.09 -41.02 39.14
C LYS A 381 -2.64 -40.29 37.93
N VAL A 382 -3.95 -40.41 37.72
CA VAL A 382 -4.65 -39.75 36.61
C VAL A 382 -5.33 -38.48 37.11
N TRP A 383 -5.00 -37.36 36.48
CA TRP A 383 -5.69 -36.09 36.68
C TRP A 383 -5.98 -35.48 35.31
N ARG A 384 -7.27 -35.38 34.96
CA ARG A 384 -7.71 -34.85 33.66
C ARG A 384 -7.01 -35.60 32.51
N ASN A 385 -6.29 -34.89 31.64
CA ASN A 385 -5.53 -35.45 30.54
C ASN A 385 -4.08 -35.86 30.89
N ARG A 386 -3.70 -35.90 32.18
CA ARG A 386 -2.32 -36.15 32.63
C ARG A 386 -2.22 -37.41 33.46
N TRP A 387 -1.37 -38.34 33.04
CA TRP A 387 -1.14 -39.63 33.67
C TRP A 387 0.28 -39.64 34.23
N THR A 388 0.41 -39.67 35.55
CA THR A 388 1.69 -39.44 36.23
C THR A 388 2.16 -40.67 36.97
N VAL A 389 3.42 -41.05 36.77
CA VAL A 389 4.15 -42.01 37.60
C VAL A 389 5.05 -41.21 38.54
N GLU A 390 4.53 -40.87 39.72
CA GLU A 390 5.20 -39.96 40.65
C GLU A 390 6.57 -40.48 41.12
N SER A 391 6.71 -41.80 41.31
CA SER A 391 7.95 -42.44 41.76
C SER A 391 9.12 -42.32 40.79
N LYS A 392 8.83 -42.03 39.51
CA LYS A 392 9.81 -41.98 38.41
C LYS A 392 9.90 -40.61 37.76
N GLY A 393 9.11 -39.64 38.22
CA GLY A 393 9.07 -38.31 37.61
C GLY A 393 8.68 -38.36 36.13
N ILE A 394 7.76 -39.25 35.76
CA ILE A 394 7.25 -39.41 34.38
C ILE A 394 5.79 -38.95 34.32
N GLN A 395 5.43 -38.24 33.26
CA GLN A 395 4.04 -37.86 32.98
C GLN A 395 3.72 -37.99 31.50
N LEU A 396 2.65 -38.70 31.19
CA LEU A 396 2.11 -38.83 29.84
C LEU A 396 0.88 -37.94 29.72
N ARG A 397 0.79 -37.16 28.64
CA ARG A 397 -0.31 -36.20 28.44
C ARG A 397 -1.05 -36.50 27.15
N LEU A 398 -2.36 -36.66 27.27
CA LEU A 398 -3.26 -36.82 26.12
C LEU A 398 -3.66 -35.44 25.59
N THR A 399 -3.39 -35.19 24.33
CA THR A 399 -3.80 -33.98 23.61
C THR A 399 -5.08 -34.19 22.82
N GLN A 400 -5.65 -33.11 22.29
CA GLN A 400 -6.92 -33.16 21.53
C GLN A 400 -6.79 -33.81 20.16
N ASP A 401 -5.56 -33.93 19.64
CA ASP A 401 -5.23 -34.72 18.44
C ASP A 401 -5.29 -36.25 18.69
N GLY A 402 -5.53 -36.68 19.93
CA GLY A 402 -5.65 -38.07 20.32
C GLY A 402 -4.33 -38.77 20.62
N ARG A 403 -3.19 -38.05 20.60
CA ARG A 403 -1.86 -38.63 20.81
C ARG A 403 -1.35 -38.42 22.24
N TRP A 404 -0.39 -39.25 22.64
CA TRP A 404 0.28 -39.20 23.93
C TRP A 404 1.65 -38.54 23.83
N TYR A 405 1.85 -37.55 24.69
CA TYR A 405 3.08 -36.79 24.77
C TYR A 405 3.85 -37.16 26.06
N PRO A 406 5.08 -37.69 25.95
CA PRO A 406 5.89 -38.10 27.08
C PRO A 406 6.65 -36.94 27.73
N PHE A 407 6.51 -36.76 29.04
CA PHE A 407 7.22 -35.74 29.82
C PHE A 407 8.05 -36.37 30.95
N ARG A 408 9.18 -35.75 31.25
CA ARG A 408 9.97 -35.99 32.46
C ARG A 408 9.97 -34.77 33.37
N ALA A 409 10.12 -35.03 34.67
CA ALA A 409 10.29 -33.99 35.67
C ALA A 409 11.61 -33.25 35.40
N ASP A 410 11.50 -31.93 35.28
CA ASP A 410 12.66 -31.05 35.07
C ASP A 410 13.33 -30.76 36.43
N PRO A 411 14.67 -30.90 36.56
CA PRO A 411 15.40 -30.52 37.78
C PRO A 411 15.18 -29.07 38.21
N ALA A 412 14.93 -28.15 37.27
CA ALA A 412 14.59 -26.75 37.54
C ALA A 412 13.13 -26.57 38.00
N GLY A 413 12.37 -27.67 38.15
CA GLY A 413 10.98 -27.71 38.53
C GLY A 413 10.04 -27.64 37.33
N GLY A 414 9.02 -28.50 37.30
CA GLY A 414 8.05 -28.60 36.21
C GLY A 414 8.22 -29.87 35.39
N TRP A 415 7.76 -29.82 34.14
CA TRP A 415 7.75 -30.96 33.22
C TRP A 415 8.29 -30.52 31.87
N ALA A 416 9.25 -31.27 31.32
CA ALA A 416 9.81 -31.06 29.98
C ALA A 416 9.38 -32.22 29.06
N LEU A 417 9.03 -31.90 27.81
CA LEU A 417 8.70 -32.91 26.81
C LEU A 417 9.98 -33.71 26.52
N ALA A 418 9.89 -35.03 26.61
CA ALA A 418 11.05 -35.93 26.60
C ALA A 418 11.14 -36.80 25.34
N GLY A 419 10.17 -36.70 24.43
CA GLY A 419 10.12 -37.54 23.24
C GLY A 419 8.98 -37.19 22.30
N THR A 420 8.96 -37.88 21.16
CA THR A 420 7.95 -37.66 20.12
C THR A 420 6.57 -38.18 20.54
N PRO A 421 5.49 -37.58 20.02
CA PRO A 421 4.14 -38.05 20.28
C PRO A 421 3.88 -39.43 19.70
N THR A 422 3.11 -40.23 20.42
CA THR A 422 2.80 -41.62 20.08
C THR A 422 1.35 -41.96 20.37
N ASP A 423 0.83 -42.97 19.68
CA ASP A 423 -0.53 -43.48 19.90
C ASP A 423 -0.51 -44.67 20.89
N ASP A 424 0.67 -45.24 21.14
CA ASP A 424 0.89 -46.34 22.09
C ASP A 424 1.44 -45.83 23.42
N LEU A 425 0.52 -45.70 24.39
CA LEU A 425 0.83 -45.26 25.74
C LEU A 425 1.76 -46.22 26.49
N ALA A 426 1.61 -47.53 26.31
CA ALA A 426 2.36 -48.53 27.05
C ALA A 426 3.81 -48.58 26.57
N LEU A 427 4.02 -48.56 25.24
CA LEU A 427 5.34 -48.49 24.65
C LEU A 427 6.08 -47.21 25.08
N SER A 428 5.40 -46.06 25.03
CA SER A 428 5.99 -44.79 25.47
C SER A 428 6.48 -44.84 26.92
N LEU A 429 5.67 -45.41 27.82
CA LEU A 429 6.04 -45.53 29.22
C LEU A 429 7.20 -46.51 29.43
N VAL A 430 7.23 -47.61 28.67
CA VAL A 430 8.33 -48.58 28.69
C VAL A 430 9.65 -47.93 28.25
N GLU A 431 9.64 -47.16 27.17
CA GLU A 431 10.82 -46.44 26.69
C GLU A 431 11.34 -45.45 27.74
N LEU A 432 10.44 -44.66 28.33
CA LEU A 432 10.80 -43.72 29.39
C LEU A 432 11.31 -44.41 30.66
N LEU A 433 10.93 -45.64 30.94
CA LEU A 433 11.44 -46.40 32.10
C LEU A 433 12.78 -47.10 31.81
N ARG A 434 13.12 -47.31 30.53
CA ARG A 434 14.41 -47.88 30.09
C ARG A 434 15.53 -46.84 30.04
N ASP A 435 15.18 -45.58 29.79
CA ASP A 435 16.12 -44.45 29.77
C ASP A 435 16.47 -43.92 31.20
N GLU A 436 16.37 -44.77 32.23
CA GLU A 436 16.95 -44.57 33.56
C GLU A 436 18.22 -45.41 33.69
#